data_AF-A0A9W8HSY0-F1
#
_entry.id   AF-A0A9W8HSY0-F1
#
_cell.length_a   1.000
_cell.length_b   1.000
_cell.length_c   1.000
_cell.angle_alpha   90.00
_cell.angle_beta   90.00
_cell.angle_gamma   90.00
#
_symmetry.space_group_name_H-M   'P 1'
#
loop_
_entity.id
_entity.type
_entity.pdbx_description
1 polymer ?
#
loop_
_entity_poly.entity_id
_entity_poly.type
_entity_poly.pdbx_seq_one_letter_code
_entity_poly.pdbx_strand_id
1 'polypeptide(L)'
;MAELNPFSLSGTEFSQHWPSLISPDWWLNKGFIAVTGQPKSAWRWSPGTTTLSTQRGVLTGVVLYLLMVFGGQIVMKSVAKPIRLKRITQAHNLLLTLISGFLLLAFLEQCLPAWRDKGFFFTICGAESWTQPMEVIYYLNYITKWLEFIDTVLLVLKKKKLEFLHYYHHSLTMVLCFEELLGRVSV
;
A
#
# COMPACT_ATOMS: atom_id res chain seq x y z
N MET A 1 -37.24 10.79 -6.64
CA MET A 1 -35.99 11.54 -6.43
C MET A 1 -34.87 10.53 -6.50
N ALA A 2 -34.06 10.55 -7.55
CA ALA A 2 -32.94 9.62 -7.69
C ALA A 2 -31.91 9.98 -6.61
N GLU A 3 -31.59 9.04 -5.73
CA GLU A 3 -30.46 9.19 -4.82
C GLU A 3 -29.20 9.32 -5.67
N LEU A 4 -28.58 10.51 -5.64
CA LEU A 4 -27.26 10.74 -6.20
C LEU A 4 -26.28 9.81 -5.47
N ASN A 5 -25.85 8.77 -6.18
CA ASN A 5 -24.86 7.83 -5.68
C ASN A 5 -23.54 8.60 -5.43
N PRO A 6 -23.03 8.70 -4.19
CA PRO A 6 -21.93 9.61 -3.85
C PRO A 6 -20.54 9.17 -4.37
N PHE A 7 -20.48 8.21 -5.31
CA PHE A 7 -19.24 7.57 -5.77
C PHE A 7 -18.53 8.25 -6.95
N SER A 8 -19.07 9.33 -7.55
CA SER A 8 -18.37 10.33 -8.37
C SER A 8 -19.40 11.20 -9.10
N LEU A 9 -19.09 12.48 -9.32
CA LEU A 9 -19.86 13.42 -10.15
C LEU A 9 -19.98 13.00 -11.64
N SER A 10 -19.36 11.88 -12.07
CA SER A 10 -19.41 11.40 -13.46
C SER A 10 -20.04 10.01 -13.68
N GLY A 11 -20.24 9.17 -12.66
CA GLY A 11 -20.95 7.88 -12.82
C GLY A 11 -20.36 6.86 -13.82
N THR A 12 -19.04 6.84 -14.04
CA THR A 12 -18.38 6.07 -15.13
C THR A 12 -17.37 5.00 -14.66
N GLU A 13 -17.32 4.65 -13.38
CA GLU A 13 -16.25 3.81 -12.81
C GLU A 13 -16.77 2.41 -12.39
N PHE A 14 -15.99 1.36 -12.67
CA PHE A 14 -16.39 -0.06 -12.49
C PHE A 14 -16.74 -0.44 -11.03
N SER A 15 -16.19 0.26 -10.04
CA SER A 15 -16.45 0.02 -8.61
C SER A 15 -17.90 0.24 -8.19
N GLN A 16 -18.70 0.91 -9.03
CA GLN A 16 -20.03 1.41 -8.68
C GLN A 16 -21.15 0.35 -8.75
N HIS A 17 -20.85 -0.88 -9.18
CA HIS A 17 -21.86 -1.94 -9.36
C HIS A 17 -21.96 -2.95 -8.22
N TRP A 18 -21.03 -2.95 -7.25
CA TRP A 18 -21.04 -3.90 -6.14
C TRP A 18 -21.91 -3.43 -4.97
N PRO A 19 -22.67 -4.33 -4.31
CA PRO A 19 -23.39 -4.00 -3.07
C PRO A 19 -22.46 -3.48 -1.97
N SER A 20 -22.88 -2.47 -1.22
CA SER A 20 -22.07 -1.77 -0.22
C SER A 20 -21.46 -2.66 0.87
N LEU A 21 -22.10 -3.78 1.19
CA LEU A 21 -21.62 -4.70 2.23
C LEU A 21 -20.34 -5.44 1.82
N ILE A 22 -20.15 -5.65 0.51
CA ILE A 22 -19.08 -6.50 -0.04
C ILE A 22 -18.06 -5.74 -0.90
N SER A 23 -18.24 -4.44 -1.11
CA SER A 23 -17.33 -3.59 -1.90
C SER A 23 -16.21 -3.00 -1.03
N PRO A 24 -14.94 -3.43 -1.20
CA PRO A 24 -13.79 -2.72 -0.65
C PRO A 24 -13.77 -1.23 -0.98
N ASP A 25 -14.16 -0.82 -2.19
CA ASP A 25 -14.22 0.58 -2.60
C ASP A 25 -15.17 1.41 -1.72
N TRP A 26 -16.33 0.82 -1.36
CA TRP A 26 -17.28 1.43 -0.42
C TRP A 26 -16.66 1.65 0.96
N TRP A 27 -16.01 0.62 1.52
CA TRP A 27 -15.35 0.70 2.83
C TRP A 27 -14.19 1.70 2.81
N LEU A 28 -13.41 1.73 1.73
CA LEU A 28 -12.36 2.72 1.52
C LEU A 28 -12.93 4.13 1.51
N ASN A 29 -14.02 4.40 0.80
CA ASN A 29 -14.63 5.72 0.77
C ASN A 29 -15.13 6.16 2.15
N LYS A 30 -15.77 5.26 2.92
CA LYS A 30 -16.18 5.56 4.30
C LYS A 30 -15.01 5.84 5.22
N GLY A 31 -13.94 5.04 5.13
CA GLY A 31 -12.70 5.29 5.86
C GLY A 31 -12.08 6.64 5.48
N PHE A 32 -12.06 6.97 4.19
CA PHE A 32 -11.51 8.23 3.69
C PHE A 32 -12.27 9.45 4.22
N ILE A 33 -13.60 9.39 4.20
CA ILE A 33 -14.46 10.44 4.78
C ILE A 33 -14.22 10.56 6.29
N ALA A 34 -14.11 9.44 7.00
CA ALA A 34 -13.87 9.45 8.45
C ALA A 34 -12.52 10.10 8.82
N VAL A 35 -11.49 9.91 7.99
CA VAL A 35 -10.13 10.43 8.26
C VAL A 35 -9.94 11.86 7.75
N THR A 36 -10.49 12.19 6.58
CA THR A 36 -10.20 13.45 5.86
C THR A 36 -11.37 14.42 5.80
N GLY A 37 -12.58 13.97 6.13
CA GLY A 37 -13.82 14.74 5.95
C GLY A 37 -14.27 14.86 4.49
N GLN A 38 -13.53 14.31 3.52
CA GLN A 38 -13.80 14.41 2.09
C GLN A 38 -14.02 13.02 1.47
N PRO A 39 -14.81 12.91 0.38
CA PRO A 39 -14.97 11.64 -0.32
C PRO A 39 -13.65 11.23 -0.98
N LYS A 40 -13.41 9.92 -1.04
CA LYS A 40 -12.23 9.35 -1.70
C LYS A 40 -12.07 9.85 -3.14
N SER A 41 -13.18 10.03 -3.87
CA SER A 41 -13.19 10.47 -5.28
C SER A 41 -12.57 11.86 -5.50
N ALA A 42 -12.52 12.71 -4.48
CA ALA A 42 -11.88 14.03 -4.54
C ALA A 42 -10.36 13.98 -4.31
N TRP A 43 -9.85 12.85 -3.81
CA TRP A 43 -8.43 12.71 -3.51
C TRP A 43 -7.63 12.35 -4.76
N ARG A 44 -6.43 12.92 -4.88
CA ARG A 44 -5.42 12.59 -5.90
C ARG A 44 -4.06 12.49 -5.23
N TRP A 45 -3.24 11.57 -5.70
CA TRP A 45 -1.84 11.53 -5.31
C TRP A 45 -1.08 12.65 -6.05
N SER A 46 -0.23 13.37 -5.32
CA SER A 46 0.60 14.43 -5.89
C SER A 46 1.99 14.45 -5.26
N PRO A 47 3.06 14.45 -6.07
CA PRO A 47 4.43 14.59 -5.57
C PRO A 47 4.60 15.86 -4.75
N GLY A 48 5.29 15.76 -3.61
CA GLY A 48 5.62 16.89 -2.74
C GLY A 48 4.51 17.38 -1.82
N THR A 49 3.25 16.97 -2.02
CA THR A 49 2.11 17.37 -1.18
C THR A 49 1.54 16.18 -0.40
N THR A 50 1.41 15.02 -1.04
CA THR A 50 0.96 13.80 -0.36
C THR A 50 2.04 13.29 0.59
N THR A 51 1.65 12.64 1.69
CA THR A 51 2.59 12.05 2.65
C THR A 51 3.54 11.07 1.96
N LEU A 52 4.84 11.16 2.27
CA LEU A 52 5.90 10.31 1.71
C LEU A 52 5.98 10.32 0.16
N SER A 53 5.61 11.44 -0.49
CA SER A 53 5.59 11.56 -1.96
C SER A 53 6.81 12.27 -2.56
N THR A 54 7.88 12.46 -1.79
CA THR A 54 9.10 13.11 -2.29
C THR A 54 10.20 12.09 -2.54
N GLN A 55 10.93 12.25 -3.64
CA GLN A 55 12.08 11.40 -3.95
C GLN A 55 13.14 11.44 -2.85
N ARG A 56 13.36 12.63 -2.26
CA ARG A 56 14.24 12.80 -1.09
C ARG A 56 13.75 12.00 0.11
N GLY A 57 12.44 12.00 0.38
CA GLY A 57 11.84 11.23 1.47
C GLY A 57 12.03 9.73 1.29
N VAL A 58 11.79 9.22 0.08
CA VAL A 58 12.00 7.81 -0.28
C VAL A 58 13.46 7.39 -0.11
N LEU A 59 14.39 8.15 -0.69
CA LEU A 59 15.83 7.88 -0.56
C LEU A 59 16.30 7.93 0.91
N THR A 60 15.80 8.92 1.67
CA THR A 60 16.07 9.00 3.11
C THR A 60 15.53 7.76 3.82
N GLY A 61 14.33 7.29 3.47
CA GLY A 61 13.75 6.05 3.97
C GLY A 61 14.61 4.83 3.71
N VAL A 62 15.13 4.65 2.49
CA VAL A 62 16.04 3.56 2.14
C VAL A 62 17.31 3.60 3.00
N VAL A 63 17.94 4.77 3.09
CA VAL A 63 19.17 4.93 3.88
C VAL A 63 18.91 4.62 5.35
N LEU A 64 17.85 5.19 5.94
CA LEU A 64 17.48 4.93 7.32
C LEU A 64 17.14 3.45 7.56
N TYR A 65 16.45 2.80 6.63
CA TYR A 65 16.14 1.38 6.71
C TYR A 65 17.42 0.54 6.73
N LEU A 66 18.36 0.78 5.80
CA LEU A 66 19.62 0.05 5.76
C LEU A 66 20.50 0.32 6.99
N LEU A 67 20.55 1.57 7.47
CA LEU A 67 21.22 1.91 8.72
C LEU A 67 20.61 1.18 9.91
N MET A 68 19.28 1.10 9.97
CA MET A 68 18.57 0.33 11.00
C MET A 68 18.91 -1.16 10.92
N VAL A 69 18.95 -1.75 9.71
CA VAL A 69 19.28 -3.16 9.51
C VAL A 69 20.71 -3.47 9.95
N PHE A 70 21.71 -2.80 9.36
CA PHE A 70 23.11 -3.11 9.61
C PHE A 70 23.56 -2.60 10.99
N GLY A 71 23.19 -1.38 11.36
CA GLY A 71 23.47 -0.80 12.66
C GLY A 71 22.79 -1.58 13.78
N GLY A 72 21.51 -1.94 13.60
CA GLY A 72 20.77 -2.77 14.54
C GLY A 72 21.40 -4.16 14.71
N GLN A 73 21.84 -4.81 13.63
CA GLN A 73 22.57 -6.07 13.74
C GLN A 73 23.88 -5.93 14.52
N ILE A 74 24.65 -4.85 14.32
CA ILE A 74 25.89 -4.57 15.07
C ILE A 74 25.58 -4.39 16.55
N VAL A 75 24.62 -3.53 16.90
CA VAL A 75 24.22 -3.28 18.30
C VAL A 75 23.75 -4.59 18.96
N MET A 76 22.95 -5.38 18.25
CA MET A 76 22.45 -6.65 18.76
C MET A 76 23.54 -7.72 18.96
N LYS A 77 24.76 -7.57 18.42
CA LYS A 77 25.89 -8.45 18.78
C LYS A 77 26.29 -8.29 20.26
N SER A 78 26.22 -7.07 20.79
CA SER A 78 26.58 -6.75 22.18
C SER A 78 25.50 -7.14 23.20
N VAL A 79 24.26 -7.38 22.76
CA VAL A 79 23.15 -7.78 23.63
C VAL A 79 23.23 -9.27 23.93
N ALA A 80 23.28 -9.71 25.19
CA ALA A 80 23.48 -11.13 25.50
C ALA A 80 22.37 -12.07 25.01
N LYS A 81 21.10 -11.64 25.03
CA LYS A 81 19.93 -12.47 24.68
C LYS A 81 19.03 -11.79 23.64
N PRO A 82 18.39 -12.55 22.72
CA PRO A 82 17.45 -11.99 21.77
C PRO A 82 16.20 -11.44 22.49
N ILE A 83 15.67 -10.32 22.00
CA ILE A 83 14.49 -9.67 22.60
C ILE A 83 13.24 -10.42 22.14
N ARG A 84 12.44 -10.92 23.10
CA ARG A 84 11.24 -11.71 22.83
C ARG A 84 10.00 -10.81 22.72
N LEU A 85 9.66 -10.39 21.51
CA LEU A 85 8.49 -9.54 21.22
C LEU A 85 7.32 -10.33 20.59
N LYS A 86 7.01 -11.52 21.13
CA LYS A 86 6.06 -12.48 20.49
C LYS A 86 4.69 -11.85 20.19
N ARG A 87 4.07 -11.21 21.19
CA ARG A 87 2.73 -10.60 21.04
C ARG A 87 2.72 -9.48 19.99
N ILE A 88 3.75 -8.63 20.00
CA ILE A 88 3.89 -7.53 19.04
C ILE A 88 4.04 -8.07 17.63
N THR A 89 4.89 -9.07 17.42
CA THR A 89 5.03 -9.70 16.10
C THR A 89 3.74 -10.36 15.62
N GLN A 90 3.02 -11.07 16.50
CA GLN A 90 1.76 -11.69 16.13
C GLN A 90 0.72 -10.63 15.72
N ALA A 91 0.60 -9.55 16.48
CA ALA A 91 -0.30 -8.44 16.15
C ALA A 91 0.09 -7.76 14.83
N HIS A 92 1.38 -7.50 14.62
CA HIS A 92 1.89 -6.89 13.39
C HIS A 92 1.62 -7.77 12.15
N ASN A 93 1.91 -9.08 12.24
CA ASN A 93 1.68 -10.00 11.13
C ASN A 93 0.19 -10.18 10.84
N LEU A 94 -0.67 -10.19 11.86
CA LEU A 94 -2.11 -10.21 11.68
C LEU A 94 -2.59 -8.93 10.99
N LEU A 95 -2.13 -7.76 11.44
CA LEU A 95 -2.46 -6.48 10.82
C LEU A 95 -2.04 -6.43 9.35
N LEU A 96 -0.80 -6.80 9.03
CA LEU A 96 -0.31 -6.84 7.64
C LEU A 96 -1.11 -7.83 6.78
N THR A 97 -1.46 -8.99 7.32
CA THR A 97 -2.30 -9.97 6.61
C THR A 97 -3.68 -9.39 6.29
N LEU A 98 -4.32 -8.73 7.25
CA LEU A 98 -5.64 -8.13 7.06
C LEU A 98 -5.59 -6.98 6.05
N ILE A 99 -4.61 -6.09 6.15
CA ILE A 99 -4.42 -4.97 5.20
C ILE A 99 -4.16 -5.52 3.79
N SER A 100 -3.24 -6.47 3.65
CA SER A 100 -2.89 -7.04 2.34
C SER A 100 -4.05 -7.80 1.71
N GLY A 101 -4.80 -8.57 2.52
CA GLY A 101 -6.02 -9.24 2.05
C GLY A 101 -7.09 -8.26 1.60
N PHE A 102 -7.29 -7.16 2.33
CA PHE A 102 -8.22 -6.11 1.94
C PHE A 102 -7.79 -5.41 0.64
N LEU A 103 -6.52 -5.05 0.51
CA LEU A 103 -5.98 -4.43 -0.72
C LEU A 103 -6.10 -5.37 -1.92
N LEU A 104 -5.87 -6.66 -1.75
CA LEU A 104 -6.08 -7.66 -2.80
C LEU A 104 -7.53 -7.67 -3.27
N LEU A 105 -8.49 -7.67 -2.35
CA LEU A 105 -9.92 -7.61 -2.71
C LEU A 105 -10.26 -6.30 -3.45
N ALA A 106 -9.71 -5.17 -3.00
CA ALA A 106 -9.90 -3.87 -3.64
C ALA A 106 -9.33 -3.85 -5.07
N PHE A 107 -8.14 -4.41 -5.29
CA PHE A 107 -7.56 -4.59 -6.61
C PHE A 107 -8.45 -5.47 -7.50
N LEU A 108 -8.92 -6.62 -6.99
CA LEU A 108 -9.77 -7.53 -7.75
C LEU A 108 -11.11 -6.87 -8.15
N GLU A 109 -11.69 -6.05 -7.28
CA GLU A 109 -12.91 -5.30 -7.57
C GLU A 109 -12.74 -4.37 -8.79
N GLN A 110 -11.57 -3.77 -8.98
CA GLN A 110 -11.28 -2.92 -10.14
C GLN A 110 -10.82 -3.72 -11.37
N CYS A 111 -9.93 -4.70 -11.19
CA CYS A 111 -9.28 -5.41 -12.28
C CYS A 111 -10.19 -6.42 -12.98
N LEU A 112 -11.07 -7.12 -12.24
CA LEU A 112 -11.92 -8.17 -12.83
C LEU A 112 -12.94 -7.61 -13.84
N PRO A 113 -13.68 -6.52 -13.56
CA PRO A 113 -14.55 -5.89 -14.56
C PRO A 113 -13.76 -5.33 -15.76
N ALA A 114 -12.63 -4.65 -15.52
CA ALA A 114 -11.79 -4.14 -16.58
C ALA A 114 -11.29 -5.24 -17.53
N TRP A 115 -10.88 -6.39 -16.97
CA TRP A 115 -10.48 -7.55 -17.77
C TRP A 115 -11.67 -8.14 -18.53
N ARG A 116 -12.83 -8.32 -17.89
CA ARG A 116 -14.03 -8.86 -18.54
C ARG A 116 -14.46 -8.01 -19.74
N ASP A 117 -14.47 -6.70 -19.59
CA ASP A 117 -15.11 -5.80 -20.55
C ASP A 117 -14.15 -5.27 -21.61
N LYS A 118 -12.87 -5.10 -21.28
CA LYS A 118 -11.86 -4.51 -22.18
C LYS A 118 -10.68 -5.46 -22.49
N GLY A 119 -10.60 -6.61 -21.84
CA GLY A 119 -9.57 -7.62 -22.07
C GLY A 119 -8.29 -7.42 -21.24
N PHE A 120 -7.48 -8.48 -21.18
CA PHE A 120 -6.27 -8.54 -20.33
C PHE A 120 -5.24 -7.45 -20.64
N PHE A 121 -4.97 -7.23 -21.94
CA PHE A 121 -3.97 -6.25 -22.37
C PHE A 121 -4.38 -4.82 -22.01
N PHE A 122 -5.67 -4.50 -22.10
CA PHE A 122 -6.18 -3.20 -21.67
C PHE A 122 -5.96 -2.99 -20.17
N THR A 123 -6.28 -3.98 -19.33
CA THR A 123 -6.18 -3.85 -17.87
C THR A 123 -4.74 -3.59 -17.41
N ILE A 124 -3.77 -4.25 -18.04
CA ILE A 124 -2.35 -4.19 -17.65
C ILE A 124 -1.60 -3.05 -18.35
N CYS A 125 -1.79 -2.86 -19.65
CA CYS A 125 -0.98 -1.92 -20.43
C CYS A 125 -1.72 -0.63 -20.83
N GLY A 126 -3.03 -0.55 -20.59
CA GLY A 126 -3.84 0.60 -20.99
C GLY A 126 -3.63 1.77 -20.04
N ALA A 127 -3.23 2.94 -20.56
CA ALA A 127 -3.14 4.17 -19.75
C ALA A 127 -4.49 4.54 -19.09
N GLU A 128 -5.61 4.18 -19.72
CA GLU A 128 -6.96 4.36 -19.18
C GLU A 128 -7.31 3.40 -18.02
N SER A 129 -6.48 2.38 -17.74
CA SER A 129 -6.67 1.52 -16.58
C SER A 129 -6.20 2.19 -15.28
N TRP A 130 -5.44 3.29 -15.37
CA TRP A 130 -5.15 4.17 -14.24
C TRP A 130 -6.39 5.02 -13.89
N THR A 131 -7.26 4.45 -13.06
CA THR A 131 -8.47 5.13 -12.58
C THR A 131 -8.26 5.75 -11.20
N GLN A 132 -9.18 6.64 -10.80
CA GLN A 132 -9.09 7.28 -9.48
C GLN A 132 -9.17 6.28 -8.32
N PRO A 133 -10.08 5.28 -8.33
CA PRO A 133 -10.07 4.23 -7.32
C PRO A 133 -8.74 3.47 -7.27
N MET A 134 -8.16 3.15 -8.43
CA MET A 134 -6.90 2.44 -8.51
C MET A 134 -5.74 3.25 -7.93
N GLU A 135 -5.67 4.56 -8.21
CA GLU A 135 -4.65 5.45 -7.64
C GLU A 135 -4.63 5.42 -6.10
N VAL A 136 -5.80 5.38 -5.46
CA VAL A 136 -5.91 5.27 -3.99
C VAL A 136 -5.38 3.91 -3.51
N ILE A 137 -5.73 2.83 -4.20
CA ILE A 137 -5.29 1.48 -3.85
C ILE A 137 -3.76 1.36 -3.99
N TYR A 138 -3.17 1.88 -5.08
CA TYR A 138 -1.72 1.93 -5.25
C TYR A 138 -1.04 2.72 -4.13
N TYR A 139 -1.61 3.86 -3.74
CA TYR A 139 -1.07 4.64 -2.64
C TYR A 139 -1.13 3.90 -1.30
N LEU A 140 -2.22 3.21 -1.00
CA LEU A 140 -2.33 2.41 0.23
C LEU A 140 -1.38 1.20 0.21
N ASN A 141 -1.17 0.58 -0.95
CA ASN A 141 -0.17 -0.47 -1.13
C ASN A 141 1.24 0.09 -0.88
N TYR A 142 1.57 1.25 -1.44
CA TYR A 142 2.83 1.96 -1.18
C TYR A 142 3.05 2.24 0.31
N ILE A 143 2.05 2.79 1.02
CA ILE A 143 2.14 3.03 2.47
C ILE A 143 2.33 1.72 3.24
N THR A 144 1.73 0.61 2.79
CA THR A 144 1.93 -0.71 3.40
C THR A 144 3.40 -1.15 3.31
N LYS A 145 4.12 -0.83 2.24
CA LYS A 145 5.57 -1.15 2.13
C LYS A 145 6.42 -0.45 3.19
N TRP A 146 6.06 0.77 3.59
CA TRP A 146 6.71 1.44 4.72
C TRP A 146 6.42 0.73 6.05
N LEU A 147 5.21 0.20 6.24
CA LEU A 147 4.85 -0.56 7.44
C LEU A 147 5.60 -1.89 7.54
N GLU A 148 5.92 -2.52 6.41
CA GLU A 148 6.71 -3.77 6.36
C GLU A 148 8.14 -3.60 6.92
N PHE A 149 8.68 -2.38 7.00
CA PHE A 149 9.98 -2.15 7.64
C PHE A 149 9.99 -2.56 9.11
N ILE A 150 8.84 -2.51 9.78
CA ILE A 150 8.67 -2.95 11.16
C ILE A 150 8.95 -4.45 11.29
N ASP A 151 8.57 -5.28 10.31
CA ASP A 151 8.89 -6.71 10.33
C ASP A 151 10.41 -6.92 10.39
N THR A 152 11.16 -6.18 9.58
CA THR A 152 12.63 -6.25 9.59
C THR A 152 13.20 -5.80 10.94
N VAL A 153 12.67 -4.72 11.54
CA VAL A 153 13.06 -4.29 12.90
C VAL A 153 12.85 -5.43 13.90
N LEU A 154 11.68 -6.06 13.89
CA LEU A 154 11.36 -7.16 14.80
C LEU A 154 12.28 -8.37 14.62
N LEU A 155 12.71 -8.66 13.38
CA LEU A 155 13.68 -9.71 13.09
C LEU A 155 15.08 -9.38 13.61
N VAL A 156 15.54 -8.13 13.45
CA VAL A 156 16.82 -7.64 14.01
C VAL A 156 16.83 -7.80 15.54
N LEU A 157 15.78 -7.34 16.23
CA LEU A 157 15.67 -7.42 17.69
C LEU A 157 15.63 -8.86 18.21
N LYS A 158 15.12 -9.80 17.39
CA LYS A 158 15.13 -11.24 17.67
C LYS A 158 16.45 -11.93 17.31
N LYS A 159 17.43 -11.21 16.78
CA LYS A 159 18.68 -11.76 16.24
C LYS A 159 18.46 -12.83 15.17
N LYS A 160 17.43 -12.67 14.33
CA LYS A 160 17.22 -13.56 13.18
C LYS A 160 18.21 -13.20 12.07
N LYS A 161 18.70 -14.20 11.36
CA LYS A 161 19.56 -14.00 10.18
C LYS A 161 18.70 -13.35 9.10
N LEU A 162 19.04 -12.12 8.73
CA LEU A 162 18.42 -11.45 7.58
C LEU A 162 19.21 -11.83 6.34
N GLU A 163 18.54 -12.47 5.39
CA GLU A 163 19.14 -12.78 4.09
C GLU A 163 19.17 -11.54 3.21
N PHE A 164 20.10 -11.52 2.25
CA PHE A 164 20.21 -10.43 1.27
C PHE A 164 18.87 -10.11 0.62
N LEU A 165 18.17 -11.16 0.21
CA LEU A 165 16.87 -11.04 -0.44
C LEU A 165 15.85 -10.27 0.41
N HIS A 166 15.87 -10.41 1.74
CA HIS A 166 14.88 -9.77 2.62
C HIS A 166 14.99 -8.25 2.60
N TYR A 167 16.16 -7.72 2.95
CA TYR A 167 16.34 -6.27 3.02
C TYR A 167 16.47 -5.63 1.64
N TYR A 168 16.95 -6.36 0.63
CA TYR A 168 16.87 -5.95 -0.76
C TYR A 168 15.41 -5.83 -1.22
N HIS A 169 14.59 -6.85 -0.96
CA HIS A 169 13.19 -6.87 -1.36
C HIS A 169 12.40 -5.72 -0.72
N HIS A 170 12.43 -5.57 0.61
CA HIS A 170 11.63 -4.52 1.25
C HIS A 170 12.04 -3.10 0.85
N SER A 171 13.34 -2.83 0.68
CA SER A 171 13.79 -1.51 0.22
C SER A 171 13.39 -1.26 -1.23
N LEU A 172 13.57 -2.25 -2.11
CA LEU A 172 13.26 -2.11 -3.53
C LEU A 172 11.76 -2.02 -3.80
N THR A 173 10.93 -2.84 -3.14
CA THR A 173 9.47 -2.82 -3.38
C THR A 173 8.84 -1.50 -2.97
N MET A 174 9.34 -0.87 -1.89
CA MET A 174 8.90 0.47 -1.51
C MET A 174 9.26 1.52 -2.57
N VAL A 175 10.49 1.46 -3.13
CA VAL A 175 10.90 2.35 -4.23
C VAL A 175 10.09 2.09 -5.50
N LEU A 176 9.86 0.82 -5.85
CA LEU A 176 9.08 0.45 -7.03
C LEU A 176 7.64 0.97 -6.94
N CYS A 177 6.96 0.83 -5.80
CA CYS A 177 5.62 1.37 -5.61
C CYS A 177 5.59 2.91 -5.62
N PHE A 178 6.69 3.58 -5.23
CA PHE A 178 6.80 5.03 -5.38
C PHE A 178 6.91 5.44 -6.84
N GLU A 179 7.80 4.79 -7.60
CA GLU A 179 7.98 5.06 -9.03
C GLU A 179 6.72 4.71 -9.83
N GLU A 180 5.97 3.68 -9.40
CA GLU A 180 4.67 3.32 -9.95
C GLU A 180 3.65 4.47 -9.84
N LEU A 181 3.55 5.08 -8.64
CA LEU A 181 2.71 6.26 -8.40
C LEU A 181 3.18 7.48 -9.18
N LEU A 182 4.49 7.70 -9.27
CA LEU A 182 5.08 8.82 -9.99
C LEU A 182 4.84 8.73 -11.49
N GLY A 183 5.03 7.55 -12.06
CA GLY A 183 4.87 7.27 -13.48
C GLY A 183 3.42 7.06 -13.91
N ARG A 184 2.49 6.86 -12.97
CA ARG A 184 1.10 6.45 -13.23
C ARG A 184 1.03 5.24 -14.15
N VAL A 185 1.94 4.30 -13.94
CA VAL A 185 2.02 3.10 -14.77
C VAL A 185 0.90 2.15 -14.36
N SER A 186 0.22 1.60 -15.35
CA SER A 186 -0.73 0.51 -15.15
C SER A 186 0.01 -0.78 -14.73
N VAL A 187 -0.73 -1.72 -14.14
CA VAL A 187 -0.24 -2.99 -13.52
C VAL A 187 0.88 -3.66 -14.30
#